data_AF-A0A1X0NV10-F1
#
_entry.id   AF-A0A1X0NV10-F1
#
_cell.length_a   1.000
_cell.length_b   1.000
_cell.length_c   1.000
_cell.angle_alpha   90.00
_cell.angle_beta   90.00
_cell.angle_gamma   90.00
#
_symmetry.space_group_name_H-M   'P 1'
#
loop_
_entity.id
_entity.type
_entity.pdbx_description
1 polymer ?
#
loop_
_entity_poly.entity_id
_entity_poly.type
_entity_poly.pdbx_seq_one_letter_code
_entity_poly.pdbx_strand_id
1 'polypeptide(L)'
;MSSTAWRPLSTPAKHSQFSMDLFDKWREEQNAAIADRGSDVDPAVEEEHNAFMLRQNLNAYICHKQLDEYTKCLEKHHLIEHDDNRHEINTKNGINEKTCRSTHRAYVTCMSSKENQDALLQNAALHTNCTSYRMDLMNCFDANREEETKTSEPQCVPFYRRLLRCGLNHLWNDYWRALTNFGEAEDYHLYELSRDENKKQEFLRVITTSVEQQKEYLRKKNEEEKGYFIFSENEKE
;
A
#
# COMPACT_ATOMS: atom_id res chain seq x y z
N MET A 1 9.17 -14.51 18.96
CA MET A 1 9.01 -14.83 17.53
C MET A 1 7.61 -14.41 17.11
N SER A 2 7.48 -13.70 15.99
CA SER A 2 6.18 -13.14 15.56
C SER A 2 5.15 -14.23 15.30
N SER A 3 3.98 -14.11 15.91
CA SER A 3 2.77 -14.86 15.58
C SER A 3 1.96 -14.06 14.56
N THR A 4 2.40 -14.04 13.31
CA THR A 4 1.63 -13.43 12.21
C THR A 4 0.25 -14.08 12.13
N ALA A 5 -0.80 -13.26 12.24
CA ALA A 5 -2.19 -13.71 12.08
C ALA A 5 -2.48 -14.27 10.67
N TRP A 6 -1.58 -13.98 9.73
CA TRP A 6 -1.55 -14.43 8.34
C TRP A 6 -0.96 -15.84 8.12
N ARG A 7 -0.66 -16.61 9.16
CA ARG A 7 -0.22 -18.00 8.98
C ARG A 7 -1.29 -18.77 8.18
N PRO A 8 -0.93 -19.51 7.11
CA PRO A 8 -1.90 -20.27 6.33
C PRO A 8 -2.66 -21.25 7.23
N LEU A 9 -3.98 -21.05 7.33
CA LEU A 9 -4.87 -21.97 8.08
C LEU A 9 -5.06 -23.31 7.35
N SER A 10 -4.70 -23.36 6.07
CA SER A 10 -4.59 -24.58 5.28
C SER A 10 -3.30 -24.55 4.46
N THR A 11 -2.69 -25.72 4.27
CA THR A 11 -1.69 -25.95 3.23
C THR A 11 -2.32 -25.59 1.88
N PRO A 12 -1.65 -24.89 0.95
CA PRO A 12 -2.23 -24.56 -0.33
C PRO A 12 -2.56 -25.84 -1.10
N ALA A 13 -3.84 -26.20 -1.12
CA ALA A 13 -4.38 -27.16 -2.06
C ALA A 13 -4.07 -26.66 -3.47
N LYS A 14 -3.91 -27.56 -4.45
CA LYS A 14 -3.69 -27.16 -5.84
C LYS A 14 -4.86 -26.29 -6.31
N HIS A 15 -4.66 -24.97 -6.33
CA HIS A 15 -5.66 -24.00 -6.75
C HIS A 15 -6.03 -24.27 -8.21
N SER A 16 -7.31 -24.19 -8.55
CA SER A 16 -7.73 -24.33 -9.94
C SER A 16 -7.28 -23.10 -10.74
N GLN A 17 -6.93 -23.30 -12.01
CA GLN A 17 -6.56 -22.20 -12.92
C GLN A 17 -7.63 -21.08 -12.88
N PHE A 18 -8.91 -21.46 -12.90
CA PHE A 18 -10.04 -20.55 -12.76
C PHE A 18 -9.98 -19.65 -11.50
N SER A 19 -9.51 -20.15 -10.36
CA SER A 19 -9.37 -19.32 -9.15
C SER A 19 -8.16 -18.39 -9.21
N MET A 20 -7.11 -18.78 -9.95
CA MET A 20 -5.98 -17.90 -10.26
C MET A 20 -6.40 -16.80 -11.24
N ASP A 21 -7.09 -17.14 -12.32
CA ASP A 21 -7.58 -16.17 -13.32
C ASP A 21 -8.48 -15.10 -12.67
N LEU A 22 -9.35 -15.50 -11.73
CA LEU A 22 -10.19 -14.56 -10.98
C LEU A 22 -9.41 -13.75 -9.92
N PHE A 23 -8.34 -14.32 -9.34
CA PHE A 23 -7.46 -13.58 -8.43
C PHE A 23 -6.66 -12.52 -9.19
N ASP A 24 -6.13 -12.87 -10.36
CA ASP A 24 -5.38 -11.93 -11.22
C ASP A 24 -6.29 -10.81 -11.71
N LYS A 25 -7.54 -11.12 -12.14
CA LYS A 25 -8.54 -10.08 -12.43
C LYS A 25 -8.84 -9.19 -11.23
N TRP A 26 -9.02 -9.76 -10.03
CA TRP A 26 -9.21 -8.96 -8.81
C TRP A 26 -7.99 -8.07 -8.52
N ARG A 27 -6.78 -8.57 -8.78
CA ARG A 27 -5.52 -7.83 -8.60
C ARG A 27 -5.40 -6.67 -9.60
N GLU A 28 -5.81 -6.88 -10.85
CA GLU A 28 -5.96 -5.82 -11.85
C GLU A 28 -6.97 -4.77 -11.40
N GLU A 29 -8.14 -5.18 -10.90
CA GLU A 29 -9.17 -4.28 -10.34
C GLU A 29 -8.64 -3.49 -9.12
N GLN A 30 -7.89 -4.11 -8.21
CA GLN A 30 -7.23 -3.41 -7.09
C GLN A 30 -6.16 -2.43 -7.57
N ASN A 31 -5.32 -2.81 -8.54
CA ASN A 31 -4.31 -1.92 -9.11
C ASN A 31 -4.95 -0.71 -9.82
N ALA A 32 -6.02 -0.94 -10.58
CA ALA A 32 -6.83 0.13 -11.16
C ALA A 32 -7.43 1.03 -10.08
N ALA A 33 -7.96 0.47 -8.99
CA ALA A 33 -8.52 1.25 -7.87
C ALA A 33 -7.46 2.01 -7.05
N ILE A 34 -6.20 1.55 -7.01
CA ILE A 34 -5.06 2.27 -6.40
C ILE A 34 -4.67 3.45 -7.28
N ALA A 35 -4.61 3.24 -8.60
CA ALA A 35 -4.30 4.29 -9.57
C ALA A 35 -5.43 5.34 -9.66
N ASP A 36 -6.68 4.90 -9.61
CA ASP A 36 -7.90 5.68 -9.82
C ASP A 36 -8.70 5.88 -8.52
N ARG A 37 -8.00 6.06 -7.39
CA ARG A 37 -8.57 6.19 -6.03
C ARG A 37 -9.30 7.53 -5.80
N GLY A 38 -10.14 7.91 -6.75
CA GLY A 38 -10.69 9.25 -6.97
C GLY A 38 -9.75 10.14 -7.79
N SER A 39 -10.34 11.09 -8.51
CA SER A 39 -9.73 12.38 -8.90
C SER A 39 -10.63 13.46 -8.31
N ASP A 40 -10.08 14.44 -7.61
CA ASP A 40 -10.93 15.54 -7.14
C ASP A 40 -11.22 16.49 -8.31
N VAL A 41 -12.41 17.09 -8.33
CA VAL A 41 -12.76 18.10 -9.34
C VAL A 41 -12.05 19.41 -9.02
N ASP A 42 -11.68 19.65 -7.76
CA ASP A 42 -10.84 20.78 -7.35
C ASP A 42 -9.34 20.46 -7.56
N PRO A 43 -8.65 21.17 -8.48
CA PRO A 43 -7.22 20.96 -8.72
C PRO A 43 -6.33 21.28 -7.50
N ALA A 44 -6.80 22.09 -6.55
CA ALA A 44 -6.05 22.40 -5.33
C ALA A 44 -5.98 21.20 -4.37
N VAL A 45 -7.06 20.43 -4.27
CA VAL A 45 -7.12 19.19 -3.47
C VAL A 45 -6.19 18.12 -4.06
N GLU A 46 -6.13 18.02 -5.39
CA GLU A 46 -5.17 17.13 -6.07
C GLU A 46 -3.72 17.55 -5.83
N GLU A 47 -3.41 18.85 -5.85
CA GLU A 47 -2.07 19.38 -5.58
C GLU A 47 -1.64 19.09 -4.13
N GLU A 48 -2.53 19.29 -3.15
CA GLU A 48 -2.28 18.94 -1.74
C GLU A 48 -2.06 17.44 -1.56
N HIS A 49 -2.89 16.61 -2.20
CA HIS A 49 -2.74 15.15 -2.16
C HIS A 49 -1.41 14.70 -2.78
N ASN A 50 -1.03 15.24 -3.94
CA ASN A 50 0.26 14.94 -4.58
C ASN A 50 1.44 15.39 -3.71
N ALA A 51 1.36 16.57 -3.07
CA ALA A 51 2.39 17.04 -2.13
C ALA A 51 2.48 16.16 -0.86
N PHE A 52 1.35 15.65 -0.37
CA PHE A 52 1.32 14.66 0.71
C PHE A 52 1.95 13.33 0.29
N MET A 53 1.54 12.77 -0.86
CA MET A 53 2.05 11.50 -1.34
C MET A 53 3.53 11.57 -1.73
N LEU A 54 3.99 12.68 -2.30
CA LEU A 54 5.41 12.95 -2.53
C LEU A 54 6.19 12.93 -1.20
N ARG A 55 5.67 13.59 -0.17
CA ARG A 55 6.28 13.61 1.17
C ARG A 55 6.37 12.21 1.80
N GLN A 56 5.29 11.42 1.71
CA GLN A 56 5.29 10.04 2.23
C GLN A 56 6.28 9.15 1.47
N ASN A 57 6.35 9.26 0.15
CA ASN A 57 7.28 8.48 -0.66
C ASN A 57 8.75 8.92 -0.49
N LEU A 58 9.02 10.22 -0.32
CA LEU A 58 10.36 10.70 0.05
C LEU A 58 10.81 10.09 1.39
N ASN A 59 9.92 10.09 2.38
CA ASN A 59 10.14 9.46 3.68
C ASN A 59 10.41 7.96 3.57
N ALA A 60 9.65 7.25 2.75
CA ALA A 60 9.78 5.81 2.52
C ALA A 60 11.09 5.41 1.84
N TYR A 61 11.41 6.06 0.72
CA TYR A 61 12.42 5.57 -0.22
C TYR A 61 13.77 6.28 -0.11
N ILE A 62 13.78 7.59 0.10
CA ILE A 62 15.00 8.40 -0.03
C ILE A 62 15.50 8.88 1.34
N CYS A 63 14.65 9.56 2.10
CA CYS A 63 14.98 10.21 3.36
C CYS A 63 14.74 9.34 4.59
N HIS A 64 14.45 8.04 4.42
CA HIS A 64 14.12 7.10 5.50
C HIS A 64 15.17 7.08 6.61
N LYS A 65 16.46 7.17 6.24
CA LYS A 65 17.57 7.17 7.19
C LYS A 65 17.58 8.44 8.04
N GLN A 66 17.43 9.61 7.41
CA GLN A 66 17.41 10.89 8.12
C GLN A 66 16.14 11.02 8.98
N LEU A 67 15.03 10.47 8.52
CA LEU A 67 13.79 10.35 9.27
C LEU A 67 13.98 9.48 10.53
N ASP A 68 14.58 8.29 10.40
CA ASP A 68 14.90 7.39 11.52
C ASP A 68 15.87 8.04 12.53
N GLU A 69 16.97 8.65 12.06
CA GLU A 69 17.91 9.39 12.91
C GLU A 69 17.25 10.57 13.65
N TYR A 70 16.31 11.27 13.00
CA TYR A 70 15.56 12.35 13.62
C TYR A 70 14.53 11.82 14.63
N THR A 71 13.79 10.77 14.28
CA THR A 71 12.81 10.09 15.16
C THR A 71 13.47 9.62 16.45
N LYS A 72 14.60 8.90 16.36
CA LYS A 72 15.39 8.45 17.52
C LYS A 72 15.83 9.58 18.44
N CYS A 73 16.12 10.76 17.88
CA CYS A 73 16.42 11.94 18.69
C CYS A 73 15.17 12.46 19.42
N LEU A 74 14.03 12.56 18.74
CA LEU A 74 12.77 13.00 19.35
C LEU A 74 12.31 12.04 20.45
N GLU A 75 12.39 10.73 20.22
CA GLU A 75 12.08 9.68 21.22
C GLU A 75 12.95 9.83 22.47
N LYS A 76 14.27 9.95 22.30
CA LYS A 76 15.24 10.14 23.39
C LYS A 76 14.94 11.37 24.26
N HIS A 77 14.31 12.39 23.68
CA HIS A 77 13.96 13.64 24.37
C HIS A 77 12.47 13.74 24.73
N HIS A 78 11.69 12.68 24.52
CA HIS A 78 10.23 12.64 24.73
C HIS A 78 9.47 13.76 24.00
N LEU A 79 9.89 14.05 22.75
CA LEU A 79 9.35 15.11 21.88
C LEU A 79 8.40 14.59 20.78
N ILE A 80 8.03 13.31 20.85
CA ILE A 80 6.98 12.73 20.00
C ILE A 80 5.67 12.75 20.78
N GLU A 81 4.70 13.52 20.29
CA GLU A 81 3.32 13.43 20.74
C GLU A 81 2.67 12.22 20.07
N HIS A 82 2.31 11.21 20.86
CA HIS A 82 1.51 10.07 20.40
C HIS A 82 0.02 10.45 20.48
N ASP A 83 -0.45 11.22 19.51
CA ASP A 83 -1.89 11.46 19.30
C ASP A 83 -2.47 10.39 18.37
N ASP A 84 -3.59 9.79 18.75
CA ASP A 84 -4.07 8.47 18.27
C ASP A 84 -4.35 8.37 16.76
N ASN A 85 -4.29 9.48 16.02
CA ASN A 85 -4.55 9.52 14.57
C ASN A 85 -3.50 10.28 13.74
N ARG A 86 -2.39 10.77 14.30
CA ARG A 86 -1.40 11.55 13.52
C ARG A 86 0.05 11.13 13.78
N HIS A 87 0.55 10.23 12.93
CA HIS A 87 1.94 9.77 12.92
C HIS A 87 2.92 10.74 12.21
N GLU A 88 2.52 12.00 11.97
CA GLU A 88 3.36 12.96 11.25
C GLU A 88 4.29 13.71 12.21
N ILE A 89 5.59 13.49 12.05
CA ILE A 89 6.63 14.16 12.84
C ILE A 89 6.64 15.66 12.57
N ASN A 90 6.29 16.44 13.59
CA ASN A 90 6.22 17.89 13.50
C ASN A 90 7.62 18.54 13.38
N THR A 91 8.00 18.86 12.14
CA THR A 91 9.25 19.59 11.80
C THR A 91 9.18 21.09 12.06
N LYS A 92 7.99 21.66 12.29
CA LYS A 92 7.76 23.10 12.53
C LYS A 92 7.82 23.47 14.01
N ASN A 93 7.92 22.51 14.92
CA ASN A 93 8.08 22.76 16.34
C ASN A 93 9.51 23.25 16.65
N GLY A 94 9.64 24.52 17.05
CA GLY A 94 10.94 25.12 17.38
C GLY A 94 11.65 24.53 18.60
N ILE A 95 10.98 23.73 19.44
CA ILE A 95 11.63 22.92 20.49
C ILE A 95 12.32 21.71 19.84
N ASN A 96 11.64 21.02 18.94
CA ASN A 96 12.17 19.86 18.21
C ASN A 96 13.39 20.25 17.36
N GLU A 97 13.31 21.38 16.64
CA GLU A 97 14.45 21.95 15.91
C GLU A 97 15.62 22.32 16.84
N LYS A 98 15.37 22.91 18.01
CA LYS A 98 16.45 23.31 18.92
C LYS A 98 17.15 22.11 19.56
N THR A 99 16.39 21.13 20.03
CA THR A 99 16.91 19.96 20.74
C THR A 99 17.56 18.95 19.80
N CYS A 100 16.95 18.71 18.63
CA CYS A 100 17.41 17.73 17.64
C CYS A 100 18.00 18.37 16.38
N ARG A 101 18.61 19.56 16.50
CA ARG A 101 19.03 20.42 15.38
C ARG A 101 19.81 19.71 14.27
N SER A 102 20.74 18.83 14.63
CA SER A 102 21.58 18.15 13.64
C SER A 102 20.77 17.19 12.75
N THR A 103 19.95 16.35 13.36
CA THR A 103 19.13 15.36 12.65
C THR A 103 17.91 15.99 12.01
N HIS A 104 17.28 16.98 12.66
CA HIS A 104 16.24 17.83 12.05
C HIS A 104 16.75 18.50 10.77
N ARG A 105 17.91 19.17 10.81
CA ARG A 105 18.47 19.83 9.63
C ARG A 105 18.80 18.83 8.53
N ALA A 106 19.37 17.67 8.85
CA ALA A 106 19.64 16.61 7.87
C ALA A 106 18.36 16.10 7.20
N TYR A 107 17.31 15.85 7.99
CA TYR A 107 16.00 15.43 7.50
C TYR A 107 15.34 16.50 6.62
N VAL A 108 15.20 17.74 7.11
CA VAL A 108 14.60 18.85 6.34
C VAL A 108 15.38 19.10 5.04
N THR A 109 16.72 19.07 5.07
CA THR A 109 17.56 19.22 3.86
C THR A 109 17.29 18.10 2.84
N CYS A 110 17.13 16.85 3.29
CA CYS A 110 16.80 15.73 2.42
C CYS A 110 15.42 15.91 1.78
N MET A 111 14.42 16.32 2.57
CA MET A 111 13.04 16.53 2.11
C MET A 111 12.89 17.71 1.16
N SER A 112 13.70 18.77 1.34
CA SER A 112 13.73 19.94 0.46
C SER A 112 14.68 19.79 -0.74
N SER A 113 15.37 18.65 -0.89
CA SER A 113 16.29 18.43 -2.01
C SER A 113 15.50 18.27 -3.30
N LYS A 114 15.72 19.19 -4.24
CA LYS A 114 15.12 19.10 -5.58
C LYS A 114 15.55 17.82 -6.31
N GLU A 115 16.81 17.41 -6.19
CA GLU A 115 17.32 16.19 -6.83
C GLU A 115 16.58 14.93 -6.32
N ASN A 116 16.27 14.88 -5.02
CA ASN A 116 15.48 13.78 -4.43
C ASN A 116 14.03 13.80 -4.92
N GLN A 117 13.42 14.99 -4.99
CA GLN A 117 12.05 15.16 -5.48
C GLN A 117 11.96 14.76 -6.96
N ASP A 118 12.86 15.27 -7.81
CA ASP A 118 12.91 14.97 -9.24
C ASP A 118 13.15 13.47 -9.49
N ALA A 119 14.08 12.83 -8.75
CA ALA A 119 14.33 11.40 -8.86
C ALA A 119 13.09 10.56 -8.49
N LEU A 120 12.36 10.94 -7.44
CA LEU A 120 11.14 10.24 -7.03
C LEU A 120 10.00 10.44 -8.02
N LEU A 121 9.81 11.66 -8.53
CA LEU A 121 8.81 11.99 -9.55
C LEU A 121 9.07 11.25 -10.86
N GLN A 122 10.34 11.08 -11.26
CA GLN A 122 10.73 10.25 -12.41
C GLN A 122 10.36 8.78 -12.20
N ASN A 123 10.63 8.20 -11.01
CA ASN A 123 10.23 6.83 -10.71
C ASN A 123 8.70 6.66 -10.72
N ALA A 124 7.96 7.63 -10.16
CA ALA A 124 6.49 7.64 -10.19
C ALA A 124 5.97 7.67 -11.63
N ALA A 125 6.46 8.57 -12.48
CA ALA A 125 6.04 8.70 -13.88
C ALA A 125 6.42 7.51 -14.77
N LEU A 126 7.38 6.67 -14.34
CA LEU A 126 7.83 5.47 -15.05
C LEU A 126 7.23 4.17 -14.49
N HIS A 127 6.39 4.24 -13.46
CA HIS A 127 5.78 3.08 -12.83
C HIS A 127 4.97 2.23 -13.83
N THR A 128 5.17 0.91 -13.83
CA THR A 128 4.62 -0.02 -14.83
C THR A 128 3.09 0.04 -14.94
N ASN A 129 2.41 0.00 -13.80
CA ASN A 129 0.95 0.08 -13.71
C ASN A 129 0.36 1.41 -14.23
N CYS A 130 1.17 2.46 -14.39
CA CYS A 130 0.74 3.78 -14.85
C CYS A 130 0.96 4.00 -16.35
N THR A 131 1.26 2.94 -17.11
CA THR A 131 1.58 3.03 -18.54
C THR A 131 0.45 3.64 -19.39
N SER A 132 -0.82 3.39 -19.06
CA SER A 132 -1.98 4.03 -19.70
C SER A 132 -1.95 5.55 -19.54
N TYR A 133 -1.89 6.06 -18.31
CA TYR A 133 -1.83 7.49 -18.03
C TYR A 133 -0.60 8.18 -18.63
N ARG A 134 0.52 7.45 -18.75
CA ARG A 134 1.72 7.93 -19.45
C ARG A 134 1.46 8.08 -20.95
N MET A 135 0.74 7.15 -21.58
CA MET A 135 0.33 7.29 -22.98
C MET A 135 -0.67 8.43 -23.16
N ASP A 136 -1.65 8.59 -22.27
CA ASP A 136 -2.63 9.69 -22.33
C ASP A 136 -1.95 11.07 -22.24
N LEU A 137 -0.95 11.20 -21.38
CA LEU A 137 -0.12 12.42 -21.29
C LEU A 137 0.65 12.69 -22.59
N MET A 138 1.28 11.67 -23.18
CA MET A 138 2.01 11.84 -24.45
C MET A 138 1.07 12.18 -25.61
N ASN A 139 -0.10 11.53 -25.69
CA ASN A 139 -1.14 11.84 -26.66
C ASN A 139 -1.63 13.29 -26.52
N CYS A 140 -1.77 13.79 -25.28
CA CYS A 140 -2.09 15.19 -25.04
C CYS A 140 -0.98 16.12 -25.54
N PHE A 141 0.29 15.84 -25.24
CA PHE A 141 1.40 16.65 -25.72
C PHE A 141 1.48 16.68 -27.24
N ASP A 142 1.33 15.54 -27.91
CA ASP A 142 1.35 15.47 -29.38
C ASP A 142 0.18 16.24 -30.01
N ALA A 143 -1.01 16.21 -29.40
CA ALA A 143 -2.18 16.95 -29.87
C ALA A 143 -2.04 18.47 -29.70
N ASN A 144 -1.47 18.93 -28.57
CA ASN A 144 -1.40 20.36 -28.21
C ASN A 144 -0.03 21.00 -28.52
N ARG A 145 0.93 20.25 -29.07
CA ARG A 145 2.31 20.68 -29.31
C ARG A 145 2.44 22.05 -29.99
N GLU A 146 1.65 22.28 -31.03
CA GLU A 146 1.67 23.56 -31.75
C GLU A 146 1.13 24.73 -30.91
N GLU A 147 0.14 24.47 -30.05
CA GLU A 147 -0.52 25.48 -29.22
C GLU A 147 0.36 25.85 -28.02
N GLU A 148 0.86 24.86 -27.27
CA GLU A 148 1.82 25.10 -26.18
C GLU A 148 3.08 25.84 -26.67
N THR A 149 3.56 25.54 -27.88
CA THR A 149 4.71 26.25 -28.49
C THR A 149 4.39 27.71 -28.82
N LYS A 150 3.14 28.05 -29.17
CA LYS A 150 2.72 29.41 -29.56
C LYS A 150 2.34 30.27 -28.35
N THR A 151 1.70 29.69 -27.34
CA THR A 151 1.14 30.41 -26.19
C THR A 151 2.04 30.37 -24.96
N SER A 152 2.91 29.36 -24.83
CA SER A 152 3.58 28.99 -23.58
C SER A 152 2.64 28.62 -22.42
N GLU A 153 1.36 28.37 -22.69
CA GLU A 153 0.38 27.93 -21.70
C GLU A 153 0.25 26.39 -21.72
N PRO A 154 0.52 25.69 -20.60
CA PRO A 154 0.52 24.23 -20.56
C PRO A 154 -0.90 23.66 -20.56
N GLN A 155 -1.25 22.90 -21.60
CA GLN A 155 -2.57 22.28 -21.77
C GLN A 155 -2.68 20.93 -21.05
N CYS A 156 -1.55 20.20 -20.93
CA CYS A 156 -1.55 18.81 -20.46
C CYS A 156 -1.37 18.63 -18.94
N VAL A 157 -1.50 19.69 -18.14
CA VAL A 157 -1.37 19.65 -16.66
C VAL A 157 -2.28 18.60 -15.99
N PRO A 158 -3.57 18.43 -16.37
CA PRO A 158 -4.43 17.42 -15.75
C PRO A 158 -3.93 15.98 -15.96
N PHE A 159 -3.46 15.67 -17.18
CA PHE A 159 -2.88 14.36 -17.50
C PHE A 159 -1.58 14.11 -16.72
N TYR A 160 -0.74 15.14 -16.58
CA TYR A 160 0.48 15.06 -15.79
C TYR A 160 0.20 14.81 -14.31
N ARG A 161 -0.76 15.53 -13.71
CA ARG A 161 -1.21 15.29 -12.33
C ARG A 161 -1.73 13.86 -12.12
N ARG A 162 -2.53 13.34 -13.06
CA ARG A 162 -3.07 11.96 -12.98
C ARG A 162 -1.96 10.91 -13.06
N LEU A 163 -0.98 11.08 -13.94
CA LEU A 163 0.20 10.20 -14.02
C LEU A 163 1.00 10.22 -12.71
N LEU A 164 1.31 11.40 -12.17
CA LEU A 164 2.03 11.53 -10.90
C LEU A 164 1.29 10.86 -9.75
N ARG A 165 -0.03 11.09 -9.64
CA ARG A 165 -0.89 10.49 -8.62
C ARG A 165 -0.84 8.96 -8.67
N CYS A 166 -1.01 8.37 -9.85
CA CYS A 166 -0.90 6.93 -10.06
C CYS A 166 0.46 6.41 -9.57
N GLY A 167 1.56 7.04 -10.00
CA GLY A 167 2.91 6.60 -9.67
C GLY A 167 3.21 6.69 -8.16
N LEU A 168 2.86 7.81 -7.53
CA LEU A 168 3.07 8.01 -6.09
C LEU A 168 2.19 7.09 -5.24
N ASN A 169 0.97 6.74 -5.69
CA ASN A 169 0.13 5.75 -5.02
C ASN A 169 0.73 4.35 -5.07
N HIS A 170 1.20 3.90 -6.24
CA HIS A 170 1.80 2.57 -6.36
C HIS A 170 3.12 2.45 -5.59
N LEU A 171 4.02 3.43 -5.68
CA LEU A 171 5.25 3.43 -4.87
C LEU A 171 4.92 3.35 -3.37
N TRP A 172 3.94 4.12 -2.87
CA TRP A 172 3.58 4.06 -1.46
C TRP A 172 2.98 2.72 -1.04
N ASN A 173 2.14 2.12 -1.90
CA ASN A 173 1.57 0.79 -1.70
C ASN A 173 2.67 -0.30 -1.66
N ASP A 174 3.64 -0.23 -2.56
CA ASP A 174 4.72 -1.20 -2.67
C ASP A 174 5.65 -1.13 -1.45
N TYR A 175 5.93 0.08 -0.95
CA TYR A 175 6.62 0.29 0.31
C TYR A 175 5.87 -0.34 1.50
N TRP A 176 4.56 -0.11 1.61
CA TRP A 176 3.75 -0.70 2.68
C TRP A 176 3.73 -2.22 2.64
N ARG A 177 3.61 -2.81 1.45
CA ARG A 177 3.69 -4.27 1.24
C ARG A 177 5.05 -4.81 1.65
N ALA A 178 6.14 -4.14 1.27
CA ALA A 178 7.49 -4.51 1.68
C ALA A 178 7.68 -4.44 3.21
N LEU A 179 7.23 -3.37 3.88
CA LEU A 179 7.29 -3.24 5.34
C LEU A 179 6.50 -4.34 6.07
N THR A 180 5.30 -4.64 5.59
CA THR A 180 4.40 -5.61 6.22
C THR A 180 4.73 -7.06 5.87
N ASN A 181 5.69 -7.29 4.95
CA ASN A 181 5.99 -8.58 4.32
C ASN A 181 4.75 -9.21 3.66
N PHE A 182 3.88 -8.38 3.10
CA PHE A 182 2.66 -8.81 2.44
C PHE A 182 3.00 -9.27 1.02
N GLY A 183 3.02 -10.58 0.79
CA GLY A 183 3.31 -11.19 -0.49
C GLY A 183 2.04 -11.57 -1.26
N GLU A 184 2.23 -12.27 -2.37
CA GLU A 184 1.14 -12.77 -3.20
C GLU A 184 0.24 -13.77 -2.45
N ALA A 185 0.78 -14.50 -1.48
CA ALA A 185 0.03 -15.45 -0.67
C ALA A 185 -0.98 -14.74 0.24
N GLU A 186 -0.57 -13.63 0.86
CA GLU A 186 -1.42 -12.80 1.70
C GLU A 186 -2.45 -11.99 0.88
N ASP A 187 -2.07 -11.48 -0.30
CA ASP A 187 -3.01 -10.91 -1.28
C ASP A 187 -4.09 -11.94 -1.68
N TYR A 188 -3.70 -13.18 -1.98
CA TYR A 188 -4.63 -14.26 -2.30
C TYR A 188 -5.57 -14.58 -1.13
N HIS A 189 -5.08 -14.49 0.12
CA HIS A 189 -5.94 -14.63 1.29
C HIS A 189 -6.96 -13.48 1.39
N LEU A 190 -6.55 -12.22 1.18
CA LEU A 190 -7.51 -11.10 1.14
C LEU A 190 -8.56 -11.30 0.04
N TYR A 191 -8.15 -11.75 -1.13
CA TYR A 191 -9.05 -12.10 -2.22
C TYR A 191 -10.09 -13.16 -1.80
N GLU A 192 -9.66 -14.28 -1.23
CA GLU A 192 -10.56 -15.33 -0.75
C GLU A 192 -11.52 -14.82 0.36
N LEU A 193 -11.03 -14.00 1.29
CA LEU A 193 -11.86 -13.36 2.33
C LEU A 193 -12.85 -12.34 1.76
N SER A 194 -12.54 -11.69 0.63
CA SER A 194 -13.43 -10.76 -0.05
C SER A 194 -14.54 -11.45 -0.84
N ARG A 195 -14.27 -12.67 -1.34
CA ARG A 195 -15.18 -13.47 -2.19
C ARG A 195 -16.09 -14.40 -1.39
N ASP A 196 -15.62 -14.94 -0.27
CA ASP A 196 -16.32 -15.97 0.51
C ASP A 196 -16.57 -15.48 1.95
N GLU A 197 -17.82 -15.08 2.23
CA GLU A 197 -18.22 -14.62 3.55
C GLU A 197 -18.05 -15.72 4.62
N ASN A 198 -18.10 -17.02 4.28
CA ASN A 198 -17.85 -18.08 5.26
C ASN A 198 -16.37 -18.09 5.67
N LYS A 199 -15.44 -17.96 4.72
CA LYS A 199 -14.00 -17.82 5.01
C LYS A 199 -13.71 -16.56 5.82
N LYS A 200 -14.40 -15.46 5.50
CA LYS A 200 -14.33 -14.21 6.24
C LYS A 200 -14.81 -14.35 7.69
N GLN A 201 -15.96 -14.99 7.91
CA GLN A 201 -16.47 -15.26 9.26
C GLN A 201 -15.60 -16.28 10.02
N GLU A 202 -15.02 -17.27 9.33
CA GLU A 202 -14.03 -18.20 9.91
C GLU A 202 -12.76 -17.45 10.37
N PHE A 203 -12.19 -16.59 9.51
CA PHE A 203 -11.03 -15.77 9.84
C PHE A 203 -11.31 -14.78 10.97
N LEU A 204 -12.45 -14.08 10.93
CA LEU A 204 -12.89 -13.19 12.00
C LEU A 204 -13.04 -13.94 13.33
N ARG A 205 -13.64 -15.14 13.33
CA ARG A 205 -13.71 -16.00 14.52
C ARG A 205 -12.33 -16.42 15.00
N VAL A 206 -11.42 -16.77 14.09
CA VAL A 206 -10.04 -17.14 14.40
C VAL A 206 -9.26 -16.01 15.09
N ILE A 207 -9.38 -14.77 14.64
CA ILE A 207 -8.63 -13.63 15.23
C ILE A 207 -9.29 -13.02 16.48
N THR A 208 -10.57 -13.31 16.73
CA THR A 208 -11.32 -12.77 17.89
C THR A 208 -11.51 -13.77 19.04
N THR A 209 -11.08 -15.02 18.90
CA THR A 209 -11.20 -16.06 19.93
C THR A 209 -9.88 -16.34 20.65
N SER A 210 -9.94 -16.89 21.86
CA SER A 210 -8.72 -17.27 22.61
C SER A 210 -8.02 -18.47 21.96
N VAL A 211 -6.74 -18.66 22.26
CA VAL A 211 -5.93 -19.78 21.73
C VAL A 211 -6.55 -21.14 22.06
N GLU A 212 -7.22 -21.27 23.21
CA GLU A 212 -7.94 -22.47 23.64
C GLU A 212 -9.21 -22.71 22.79
N GLN A 213 -9.98 -21.65 22.54
CA GLN A 213 -11.16 -21.69 21.68
C GLN A 213 -10.80 -21.99 20.23
N GLN A 214 -9.70 -21.42 19.74
CA GLN A 214 -9.14 -21.64 18.41
C GLN A 214 -8.70 -23.10 18.23
N LYS A 215 -8.02 -23.68 19.23
CA LYS A 215 -7.65 -25.11 19.25
C LYS A 215 -8.88 -26.03 19.25
N GLU A 216 -9.89 -25.71 20.06
CA GLU A 216 -11.13 -26.50 20.12
C GLU A 216 -11.94 -26.43 18.81
N TYR A 217 -11.97 -25.26 18.15
CA TYR A 217 -12.57 -25.10 16.83
C TYR A 217 -11.83 -25.91 15.77
N LEU A 218 -10.50 -25.80 15.69
CA LEU A 218 -9.68 -26.58 14.76
C LEU A 218 -9.77 -28.09 15.03
N ARG A 219 -9.91 -28.50 16.28
CA ARG A 219 -10.16 -29.90 16.67
C ARG A 219 -11.50 -30.38 16.12
N LYS A 220 -12.59 -29.64 16.37
CA LYS A 220 -13.93 -29.96 15.86
C LYS A 220 -13.99 -29.99 14.34
N LYS A 221 -13.38 -29.02 13.65
CA LYS A 221 -13.31 -29.01 12.18
C LYS A 221 -12.59 -30.25 11.64
N ASN A 222 -11.46 -30.64 12.24
CA ASN A 222 -10.77 -31.89 11.88
C ASN A 222 -11.60 -33.15 12.21
N GLU A 223 -12.41 -33.13 13.27
CA GLU A 223 -13.32 -34.23 13.63
C GLU A 223 -14.51 -34.33 12.67
N GLU A 224 -15.06 -33.20 12.22
CA GLU A 224 -16.11 -33.10 11.20
C GLU A 224 -15.60 -33.52 9.81
N GLU A 225 -14.44 -33.02 9.36
CA GLU A 225 -13.81 -33.41 8.10
C GLU A 225 -13.47 -34.90 8.05
N LYS A 226 -13.07 -35.51 9.18
CA LYS A 226 -12.89 -36.97 9.30
C LYS A 226 -14.23 -37.71 9.36
N GLY A 227 -15.26 -37.11 9.96
CA GLY A 227 -16.62 -37.66 10.02
C GLY A 227 -17.27 -37.83 8.64
N TYR A 228 -16.89 -37.00 7.66
CA TYR A 228 -17.30 -37.17 6.25
C TYR A 228 -16.59 -38.33 5.52
N PHE A 229 -15.64 -39.04 6.16
CA PHE A 229 -14.89 -40.16 5.56
C PHE A 229 -15.09 -41.50 6.30
N ILE A 230 -16.34 -41.81 6.72
CA ILE A 230 -16.77 -43.08 7.34
C ILE A 230 -18.22 -43.37 6.89
N PHE A 231 -18.60 -44.46 6.21
CA PHE A 231 -17.89 -45.57 5.56
C PHE A 231 -18.63 -45.95 4.25
N SER A 232 -17.96 -46.58 3.28
CA SER A 232 -18.62 -47.40 2.25
C SER A 232 -18.75 -48.86 2.74
N GLU A 233 -19.66 -49.12 3.68
CA GLU A 233 -20.06 -50.51 3.98
C GLU A 233 -21.04 -51.01 2.90
N ASN A 234 -20.50 -51.64 1.85
CA ASN A 234 -21.19 -52.65 1.06
C ASN A 234 -20.20 -53.52 0.24
N GLU A 235 -19.20 -54.06 0.92
CA GLU A 235 -18.58 -55.34 0.55
C GLU A 235 -18.63 -56.26 1.77
N LYS A 236 -19.75 -56.99 1.89
CA LYS A 236 -19.86 -58.24 2.62
C LYS A 236 -20.31 -59.30 1.62
N GLU A 237 -19.70 -60.48 1.76
CA GLU A 237 -19.81 -61.69 0.91
C GLU A 237 -18.97 -61.66 -0.38
#